data_AF-A0AAD6BLA6-F1
#
_entry.id   AF-A0AAD6BLA6-F1
#
_cell.length_a   1.000
_cell.length_b   1.000
_cell.length_c   1.000
_cell.angle_alpha   90.00
_cell.angle_beta   90.00
_cell.angle_gamma   90.00
#
_symmetry.space_group_name_H-M   'P 1'
#
loop_
_entity.id
_entity.type
_entity.pdbx_description
1 polymer ?
#
loop_
_entity_poly.entity_id
_entity_poly.type
_entity_poly.pdbx_seq_one_letter_code
_entity_poly.pdbx_strand_id
1 'polypeptide(L)' 'MQTNIDQPESPEEPDVDWEIAADHDGEEEDAGIVVPEFDCPLSPEDITELESVFQQIDPNTPVKELYLLCREYVAERCGS' A
#
# COMPACT_ATOMS: atom_id res chain seq x y z
N MET A 1 46.48 13.46 5.26
CA MET A 1 45.34 13.76 6.15
C MET A 1 44.31 12.67 5.89
N GLN A 2 44.20 11.71 6.81
CA GLN A 2 43.29 10.57 6.65
C GLN A 2 41.90 11.02 7.12
N THR A 3 40.93 11.07 6.21
CA THR A 3 39.52 11.33 6.57
C THR A 3 38.91 10.02 7.05
N ASN A 4 38.87 9.82 8.37
CA ASN A 4 38.03 8.80 8.97
C ASN A 4 36.58 9.26 8.79
N ILE A 5 35.89 8.69 7.81
CA ILE A 5 34.45 8.82 7.68
C ILE A 5 33.87 7.93 8.78
N ASP A 6 33.44 8.58 9.86
CA ASP A 6 32.62 7.98 10.90
C ASP A 6 31.30 7.56 10.24
N GLN A 7 31.16 6.25 9.96
CA GLN A 7 29.87 5.72 9.53
C GLN A 7 28.93 5.80 10.73
N PRO A 8 27.76 6.45 10.62
CA PRO A 8 26.79 6.39 11.70
C PRO A 8 26.42 4.93 11.93
N GLU A 9 26.49 4.49 13.19
CA GLU A 9 26.00 3.18 13.60
C GLU A 9 24.61 2.99 13.03
N SER A 10 24.44 1.95 12.19
CA SER A 10 23.15 1.59 11.62
C SER A 10 22.20 1.37 12.80
N PRO A 11 21.01 2.01 12.86
CA PRO A 11 20.07 1.71 13.92
C PRO A 11 19.83 0.20 13.88
N GLU A 12 20.19 -0.50 14.95
CA GLU A 12 19.88 -1.92 15.09
C GLU A 12 18.36 -2.03 14.94
N GLU A 13 17.90 -2.60 13.83
CA GLU A 13 16.49 -2.91 13.68
C GLU A 13 16.15 -3.83 14.85
N PRO A 14 15.16 -3.47 15.70
CA PRO A 14 14.81 -4.32 16.81
C PRO A 14 14.43 -5.70 16.25
N ASP A 15 15.01 -6.75 16.81
CA ASP A 15 14.68 -8.13 16.45
C ASP A 15 13.27 -8.42 16.99
N VAL A 16 12.27 -8.01 16.22
CA VAL A 16 10.85 -8.16 16.58
C VAL A 16 10.51 -9.64 16.39
N ASP A 17 10.42 -10.35 17.50
CA ASP A 17 9.94 -11.72 17.54
C ASP A 17 8.42 -11.72 17.26
N TRP A 18 8.08 -11.90 15.99
CA TRP A 18 6.70 -11.97 15.53
C TRP A 18 5.93 -13.19 16.05
N GLU A 19 6.62 -14.24 16.53
CA GLU A 19 5.96 -15.36 17.21
C GLU A 19 5.50 -14.95 18.60
N ILE A 20 6.32 -14.19 19.35
CA ILE A 20 5.95 -13.67 20.68
C ILE A 20 4.91 -12.54 20.56
N ALA A 21 4.99 -11.69 19.54
CA ALA A 21 4.01 -10.62 19.30
C ALA A 21 2.60 -11.17 19.03
N ALA A 22 2.49 -12.39 18.51
CA ALA A 22 1.23 -13.08 18.28
C ALA A 22 0.68 -13.79 19.53
N ASP A 23 1.52 -14.05 20.55
CA ASP A 23 1.20 -14.87 21.73
C ASP A 23 0.69 -14.04 22.93
N HIS A 24 0.37 -12.75 22.72
CA HIS A 24 -0.32 -11.93 23.74
C HIS A 24 -1.83 -12.27 23.77
N ASP A 25 -2.17 -13.55 23.87
CA ASP A 25 -3.52 -14.09 24.14
C ASP A 25 -3.86 -14.00 25.64
N GLY A 26 -3.53 -12.86 26.25
CA GLY A 26 -3.76 -12.55 27.66
C GLY A 26 -4.83 -11.49 27.82
N GLU A 27 -6.09 -11.89 27.64
CA GLU A 27 -7.31 -11.21 28.12
C GLU A 27 -7.39 -9.68 27.95
N GLU A 28 -7.44 -9.13 26.73
CA GLU A 28 -8.27 -7.93 26.43
C GLU A 28 -8.77 -8.00 24.97
N GLU A 29 -10.03 -7.65 24.79
CA GLU A 29 -10.90 -7.85 23.63
C GLU A 29 -10.32 -7.34 22.30
N ASP A 30 -10.33 -8.20 21.27
CA ASP A 30 -10.41 -7.84 19.85
C ASP A 30 -9.51 -6.67 19.39
N ALA A 31 -8.25 -6.64 19.83
CA ALA A 31 -7.24 -5.69 19.33
C ALA A 31 -6.67 -6.12 17.96
N GLY A 32 -7.48 -6.78 17.13
CA GLY A 32 -7.17 -6.93 15.73
C GLY A 32 -7.05 -5.55 15.09
N ILE A 33 -6.11 -5.38 14.16
CA ILE A 33 -6.11 -4.19 13.30
C ILE A 33 -7.46 -4.20 12.57
N VAL A 34 -8.40 -3.37 13.01
CA VAL A 34 -9.68 -3.18 12.33
C VAL A 34 -9.37 -2.52 10.99
N VAL A 35 -9.31 -3.33 9.94
CA VAL A 35 -9.25 -2.83 8.57
C VAL A 35 -10.59 -2.15 8.31
N PRO A 36 -10.63 -0.83 8.12
CA PRO A 36 -11.89 -0.18 7.88
C PRO A 36 -12.41 -0.66 6.53
N GLU A 37 -13.63 -1.18 6.53
CA GLU A 37 -14.36 -1.50 5.30
C GLU A 37 -14.87 -0.19 4.71
N PHE A 38 -14.19 0.31 3.68
CA PHE A 38 -14.66 1.45 2.91
C PHE A 38 -15.43 0.94 1.69
N ASP A 39 -16.56 1.56 1.40
CA ASP A 39 -17.23 1.36 0.12
C ASP A 39 -16.28 1.74 -1.02
N CYS A 40 -16.21 0.87 -2.04
CA CYS A 40 -15.49 1.19 -3.26
C CYS A 40 -16.10 2.47 -3.85
N PRO A 41 -15.30 3.51 -4.10
CA PRO A 41 -15.86 4.78 -4.54
C PRO A 41 -16.15 4.80 -6.04
N LEU A 42 -15.85 3.69 -6.75
CA LEU A 42 -16.20 3.46 -8.15
C LEU A 42 -17.48 2.62 -8.23
N SER A 43 -18.39 3.02 -9.11
CA SER A 43 -19.54 2.19 -9.45
C SER A 43 -19.09 0.93 -10.24
N PRO A 44 -19.93 -0.11 -10.34
CA PRO A 44 -19.64 -1.28 -11.17
C PRO A 44 -19.39 -0.92 -12.65
N GLU A 45 -20.04 0.13 -13.14
CA GLU A 45 -19.86 0.63 -14.50
C GLU A 45 -18.46 1.26 -14.67
N ASP A 46 -18.02 2.06 -13.69
CA ASP A 46 -16.67 2.65 -13.69
C ASP A 46 -15.57 1.59 -13.61
N ILE A 47 -15.79 0.53 -12.83
CA ILE A 47 -14.85 -0.61 -12.74
C ILE A 47 -14.74 -1.32 -14.10
N THR A 48 -15.88 -1.56 -14.76
CA THR A 48 -15.91 -2.21 -16.07
C THR A 48 -15.21 -1.36 -17.14
N GLU A 49 -15.38 -0.03 -17.08
CA GLU A 49 -14.70 0.90 -17.97
C GLU A 49 -13.19 0.91 -17.72
N LEU A 50 -12.75 0.94 -16.45
CA LEU A 50 -11.34 0.89 -16.08
C LEU A 50 -10.67 -0.41 -16.55
N GLU A 51 -11.35 -1.56 -16.42
CA GLU A 51 -10.87 -2.84 -16.95
C GLU A 51 -10.70 -2.81 -18.48
N SER A 52 -11.62 -2.16 -19.20
CA SER A 52 -11.50 -1.98 -20.66
C SER A 52 -10.30 -1.10 -21.04
N VAL A 53 -10.00 -0.07 -20.24
CA VAL A 53 -8.81 0.76 -20.42
C VAL A 53 -7.57 -0.10 -20.22
N PHE A 54 -7.49 -0.91 -19.16
CA PHE A 54 -6.35 -1.81 -18.92
C PHE A 54 -6.10 -2.80 -20.06
N GLN A 55 -7.14 -3.33 -20.69
CA GLN A 55 -7.01 -4.25 -21.83
C GLN A 55 -6.38 -3.60 -23.08
N GLN A 56 -6.39 -2.28 -23.15
CA GLN A 56 -5.82 -1.52 -24.27
C GLN A 56 -4.39 -1.04 -24.01
N ILE A 57 -3.90 -1.19 -22.77
CA ILE A 57 -2.55 -0.73 -22.39
C ILE A 57 -1.50 -1.74 -22.81
N ASP A 58 -0.34 -1.25 -23.27
CA ASP A 58 0.79 -2.11 -23.62
C ASP A 58 1.27 -2.89 -22.38
N PRO A 59 1.49 -4.21 -22.46
CA PRO A 59 1.94 -5.01 -21.33
C PRO A 59 3.32 -4.61 -20.77
N ASN A 60 4.11 -3.83 -21.52
CA ASN A 60 5.40 -3.28 -21.09
C ASN A 60 5.27 -1.88 -20.48
N THR A 61 4.05 -1.35 -20.34
CA THR A 61 3.83 -0.04 -19.73
C THR A 61 4.39 -0.04 -18.30
N PRO A 62 5.23 0.96 -17.95
CA PRO A 62 5.77 1.04 -16.60
C PRO A 62 4.67 1.07 -15.54
N VAL A 63 4.85 0.30 -14.46
CA VAL A 63 3.89 0.24 -13.34
C VAL A 63 3.56 1.62 -12.77
N LYS A 64 4.52 2.55 -12.79
CA LYS A 64 4.31 3.93 -12.36
C LYS A 64 3.28 4.67 -13.25
N GLU A 65 3.31 4.46 -14.55
CA GLU A 65 2.36 5.09 -15.47
C GLU A 65 0.96 4.49 -15.31
N LEU A 66 0.87 3.17 -15.13
CA LEU A 66 -0.37 2.48 -14.78
C LEU A 66 -0.97 3.04 -13.47
N TYR A 67 -0.15 3.20 -12.43
CA TYR A 67 -0.58 3.78 -11.16
C TYR A 67 -1.11 5.21 -11.32
N LEU A 68 -0.42 6.05 -12.10
CA LEU A 68 -0.83 7.43 -12.35
C LEU A 68 -2.18 7.49 -13.06
N LEU A 69 -2.37 6.65 -14.08
CA LEU A 69 -3.62 6.55 -14.84
C LEU A 69 -4.79 6.14 -13.94
N CYS A 70 -4.61 5.09 -13.12
CA CYS A 70 -5.66 4.63 -12.21
C CYS A 70 -5.99 5.69 -11.16
N ARG A 71 -4.98 6.36 -10.62
CA ARG A 71 -5.16 7.40 -9.63
C ARG A 71 -5.93 8.59 -10.20
N GLU A 72 -5.62 9.00 -11.43
CA GLU A 72 -6.34 10.07 -12.12
C GLU A 72 -7.80 9.69 -12.37
N TYR A 73 -8.04 8.47 -12.87
CA TYR A 73 -9.37 7.93 -13.09
C TYR A 73 -10.24 7.93 -11.81
N VAL A 74 -9.68 7.45 -10.70
CA VAL A 74 -10.37 7.45 -9.40
C VAL A 74 -10.57 8.89 -8.90
N ALA A 75 -9.59 9.77 -9.05
CA ALA A 75 -9.70 11.16 -8.59
C ALA A 75 -10.81 11.94 -9.33
N GLU A 76 -11.01 11.71 -10.64
CA GLU A 76 -12.07 12.35 -11.42
C GLU A 76 -13.48 11.86 -11.03
N ARG A 77 -13.62 10.60 -10.60
CA ARG A 77 -14.91 9.99 -10.26
C ARG A 77 -15.29 10.18 -8.79
N CYS A 78 -14.30 10.34 -7.91
CA CYS A 78 -14.50 10.41 -6.46
C CYS A 78 -14.27 11.83 -5.90
N GLY A 79 -13.77 12.77 -6.70
CA GLY A 79 -13.62 14.18 -6.36
C GLY A 79 -14.84 15.01 -6.78
N SER A 80 -15.86 15.08 -5.91
CA SER A 80 -16.93 16.10 -5.94
C SER A 80 -17.21 16.62 -4.55
#